data_AF-A0A959GCN5-F1
#
_entry.id   AF-A0A959GCN5-F1
#
_cell.length_a   1.000
_cell.length_b   1.000
_cell.length_c   1.000
_cell.angle_alpha   90.00
_cell.angle_beta   90.00
_cell.angle_gamma   90.00
#
_symmetry.space_group_name_H-M   'P 1'
#
loop_
_entity.id
_entity.type
_entity.pdbx_description
1 polymer ?
#
loop_
_entity_poly.entity_id
_entity_poly.type
_entity_poly.pdbx_seq_one_letter_code
_entity_poly.pdbx_strand_id
1 'polypeptide(L)'
;MNKEALARLFYRELEKIAGNEVMDEVAKVEALYRLLTLLFVEMTRRERLQFSTLFARMAYICHRAELSRALQFYIHSFRKLALLAQQGKGQEPGTVYQLGLKVVAEAVAALMEQPVPEAIVSMAPKEWPVRFRSLSVREFRPRARVLALSDDEGSQQLIVRDEEYPDQSIRVQYNEVDRNENFMPTIEVARKVFGFPLMLNLIDVEVDDGGVFHPRAFVVEPDYLMDVTAVAECFRADGENPWPYLLNKFLPFETNKYIMAGHIANFFLDELMTGSELSFKETFAKAFQLNPLAFCLFDDRMIREIMNRSQKHFVVLNQMVKQGFKDQGIEPGHCYLEPSFYSETYGLQGRLDVLYKGEKDAAIVELKSGSPFMPNIYGLSANHFTQTLLYDLIVRSAFGNDTDPTNYILYSSQDEKPLRFAPRIRSQQYEALQVRNQLVAIERLLGELGNPEKGGMLEQGLRLFGRLRPGAFPNLKGFLQRDLELFEKVFGGMNELSQRYFIAFAGFIAREHQLAKTGQQGVENINGLASLWLDDFSEKQESFNIISHLKLAANQAGEEEPLVSFRRTEWTNPLANFRTGDIAVLYPHQDGRPAALYSQIFKCTIIEITNETVTVRLRSRQFN
;
A
#
# COMPACT_ATOMS: atom_id res chain seq x y z
N MET A 1 32.47 0.90 -2.65
CA MET A 1 32.56 2.34 -2.33
C MET A 1 33.79 2.48 -1.45
N ASN A 2 34.74 3.36 -1.76
CA ASN A 2 35.88 3.58 -0.87
C ASN A 2 35.37 4.44 0.30
N LYS A 3 34.90 3.78 1.37
CA LYS A 3 34.29 4.43 2.55
C LYS A 3 35.26 5.42 3.19
N GLU A 4 36.55 5.07 3.25
CA GLU A 4 37.59 5.93 3.82
C GLU A 4 37.76 7.24 3.04
N ALA A 5 37.93 7.16 1.71
CA ALA A 5 38.07 8.35 0.87
C ALA A 5 36.84 9.26 0.95
N LEU A 6 35.64 8.66 0.98
CA LEU A 6 34.39 9.39 1.08
C LEU A 6 34.21 10.05 2.45
N ALA A 7 34.51 9.33 3.55
CA ALA A 7 34.48 9.88 4.90
C ALA A 7 35.42 11.09 5.04
N ARG A 8 36.65 11.00 4.50
CA ARG A 8 37.59 12.13 4.48
C ARG A 8 37.01 13.37 3.76
N LEU A 9 36.27 13.18 2.67
CA LEU A 9 35.60 14.28 1.96
C LEU A 9 34.49 14.91 2.83
N PHE A 10 33.63 14.09 3.44
CA PHE A 10 32.58 14.58 4.33
C PHE A 10 33.14 15.33 5.54
N TYR A 11 34.18 14.80 6.19
CA TYR A 11 34.83 15.47 7.32
C TYR A 11 35.50 16.79 6.90
N ARG A 12 36.16 16.82 5.74
CA ARG A 12 36.75 18.06 5.22
C ARG A 12 35.70 19.15 4.95
N GLU A 13 34.54 18.78 4.39
CA GLU A 13 33.45 19.74 4.22
C GLU A 13 32.84 20.16 5.57
N LEU A 14 32.75 19.25 6.54
CA LEU A 14 32.29 19.56 7.89
C LEU A 14 33.20 20.59 8.59
N GLU A 15 34.52 20.41 8.51
CA GLU A 15 35.52 21.34 9.05
C GLU A 15 35.42 22.72 8.39
N LYS A 16 35.24 22.77 7.06
CA LYS A 16 35.04 24.03 6.34
C LYS A 16 33.80 24.79 6.82
N ILE A 17 32.69 24.09 7.03
CA ILE A 17 31.45 24.72 7.52
C ILE A 17 31.65 25.25 8.94
N ALA A 18 32.25 24.43 9.81
CA ALA A 18 32.45 24.79 11.21
C ALA A 18 33.40 26.00 11.37
N GLY A 19 34.50 26.00 10.61
CA GLY A 19 35.53 27.05 10.61
C GLY A 19 35.21 28.30 9.79
N ASN A 20 34.05 28.38 9.13
CA ASN A 20 33.68 29.56 8.33
C ASN A 20 33.17 30.69 9.24
N GLU A 21 33.97 31.73 9.45
CA GLU A 21 33.59 32.89 10.29
C GLU A 21 32.65 33.88 9.59
N VAL A 22 32.49 33.79 8.27
CA VAL A 22 31.64 34.69 7.46
C VAL A 22 30.19 34.24 7.45
N MET A 23 29.95 32.92 7.56
CA MET A 23 28.60 32.36 7.61
C MET A 23 27.98 32.58 8.98
N ASP A 24 26.77 33.15 9.00
CA ASP A 24 25.94 33.14 10.20
C ASP A 24 25.50 31.71 10.57
N GLU A 25 24.91 31.56 11.76
CA GLU A 25 24.51 30.25 12.26
C GLU A 25 23.44 29.57 11.39
N VAL A 26 22.53 30.35 10.80
CA VAL A 26 21.47 29.83 9.92
C VAL A 26 22.07 29.26 8.63
N ALA A 27 23.01 29.97 8.02
CA ALA A 27 23.73 29.51 6.84
C ALA A 27 24.56 28.26 7.16
N LYS A 28 25.17 28.18 8.35
CA LYS A 28 25.87 26.96 8.80
C LYS A 28 24.92 25.78 8.97
N VAL A 29 23.76 25.99 9.58
CA VAL A 29 22.71 24.97 9.70
C VAL A 29 22.26 24.47 8.33
N GLU A 30 22.04 25.38 7.37
CA GLU A 30 21.67 25.01 6.01
C GLU A 30 22.76 24.18 5.31
N ALA A 31 24.02 24.56 5.44
CA ALA A 31 25.14 23.80 4.88
C ALA A 31 25.27 22.40 5.51
N LEU A 32 25.13 22.29 6.83
CA LEU A 32 25.13 21.01 7.55
C LEU A 32 23.95 20.13 7.13
N TYR A 33 22.76 20.72 6.95
CA TYR A 33 21.57 20.01 6.46
C TYR A 33 21.79 19.45 5.05
N ARG A 34 22.37 20.25 4.14
CA ARG A 34 22.73 19.82 2.78
C ARG A 34 23.77 18.70 2.82
N LEU A 35 24.79 18.81 3.68
CA LEU A 35 25.83 17.80 3.84
C LEU A 35 25.27 16.48 4.38
N LEU A 36 24.40 16.53 5.40
CA LEU A 36 23.69 15.35 5.91
C LEU A 36 22.83 14.72 4.81
N THR A 37 22.08 15.53 4.07
CA THR A 37 21.26 15.05 2.96
C THR A 37 22.12 14.34 1.91
N LEU A 38 23.27 14.92 1.54
CA LEU A 38 24.21 14.32 0.60
C LEU A 38 24.75 12.98 1.10
N LEU A 39 25.06 12.86 2.40
CA LEU A 39 25.49 11.61 3.01
C LEU A 39 24.48 10.50 2.78
N PHE A 40 23.21 10.73 3.14
CA PHE A 40 22.15 9.73 2.95
C PHE A 40 21.85 9.46 1.48
N VAL A 41 21.91 10.48 0.61
CA VAL A 41 21.77 10.31 -0.85
C VAL A 41 22.84 9.37 -1.38
N GLU A 42 24.11 9.57 -1.02
CA GLU A 42 25.23 8.75 -1.48
C GLU A 42 25.13 7.32 -0.91
N MET A 43 24.72 7.17 0.36
CA MET A 43 24.49 5.86 0.98
C MET A 43 23.39 5.05 0.27
N THR A 44 22.39 5.72 -0.31
CA THR A 44 21.32 5.09 -1.11
C THR A 44 21.58 5.08 -2.61
N ARG A 45 22.69 5.64 -3.09
CA ARG A 45 22.90 5.86 -4.54
C ARG A 45 22.92 4.57 -5.34
N ARG A 46 23.50 3.51 -4.75
CA ARG A 46 23.53 2.19 -5.37
C ARG A 46 22.19 1.47 -5.27
N GLU A 47 21.31 1.92 -4.37
CA GLU A 47 20.07 1.22 -4.08
C GLU A 47 19.02 1.34 -5.16
N ARG A 48 18.95 2.52 -5.78
CA ARG A 48 17.88 2.86 -6.74
C ARG A 48 16.47 2.57 -6.17
N LEU A 49 16.34 2.58 -4.83
CA LEU A 49 15.07 2.55 -4.15
C LEU A 49 14.47 3.95 -4.19
N GLN A 50 13.16 4.01 -4.40
CA GLN A 50 12.41 5.25 -4.32
C GLN A 50 11.99 5.48 -2.88
N PHE A 51 12.17 6.71 -2.42
CA PHE A 51 11.74 7.16 -1.10
C PHE A 51 10.94 8.44 -1.32
N SER A 52 9.71 8.50 -0.81
CA SER A 52 8.87 9.70 -0.93
C SER A 52 9.41 10.85 -0.11
N THR A 53 10.12 10.52 0.98
CA THR A 53 10.64 11.50 1.91
C THR A 53 12.11 11.27 2.24
N LEU A 54 12.82 12.36 2.55
CA LEU A 54 14.16 12.25 3.15
C LEU A 54 14.10 11.48 4.48
N PHE A 55 12.97 11.57 5.19
CA PHE A 55 12.69 10.79 6.39
C PHE A 55 12.82 9.28 6.13
N ALA A 56 12.04 8.72 5.21
CA ALA A 56 12.06 7.28 4.98
C ALA A 56 13.40 6.78 4.43
N ARG A 57 14.09 7.62 3.64
CA ARG A 57 15.45 7.36 3.19
C ARG A 57 16.41 7.23 4.38
N MET A 58 16.35 8.18 5.32
CA MET A 58 17.15 8.14 6.54
C MET A 58 16.79 6.93 7.39
N ALA A 59 15.50 6.68 7.65
CA ALA A 59 15.03 5.54 8.42
C ALA A 59 15.48 4.19 7.84
N TYR A 60 15.44 4.05 6.51
CA TYR A 60 15.94 2.86 5.81
C TYR A 60 17.44 2.65 6.05
N ILE A 61 18.25 3.69 5.86
CA ILE A 61 19.71 3.59 6.07
C ILE A 61 20.04 3.34 7.53
N CYS A 62 19.38 4.05 8.45
CA CYS A 62 19.52 3.88 9.89
C CYS A 62 19.25 2.44 10.33
N HIS A 63 18.17 1.84 9.82
CA HIS A 63 17.82 0.45 10.10
C HIS A 63 18.85 -0.53 9.50
N ARG A 64 19.23 -0.33 8.23
CA ARG A 64 20.19 -1.22 7.54
C ARG A 64 21.58 -1.19 8.17
N ALA A 65 22.03 -0.03 8.63
CA ALA A 65 23.31 0.15 9.30
C ALA A 65 23.23 -0.10 10.82
N GLU A 66 22.08 -0.55 11.32
CA GLU A 66 21.85 -0.87 12.74
C GLU A 66 22.25 0.27 13.68
N LEU A 67 21.97 1.53 13.28
CA LEU A 67 22.31 2.69 14.09
C LEU A 67 21.56 2.66 15.42
N SER A 68 22.18 3.19 16.48
CA SER A 68 21.53 3.25 17.80
C SER A 68 20.28 4.13 17.78
N ARG A 69 19.24 3.77 18.54
CA ARG A 69 17.98 4.56 18.64
C ARG A 69 18.24 6.03 18.98
N ALA A 70 19.24 6.30 19.81
CA ALA A 70 19.63 7.67 20.16
C ALA A 70 20.16 8.44 18.93
N LEU A 71 21.07 7.85 18.15
CA LEU A 71 21.60 8.51 16.96
C LEU A 71 20.52 8.71 15.88
N GLN A 72 19.62 7.74 15.70
CA GLN A 72 18.46 7.88 14.79
C GLN A 72 17.60 9.08 15.18
N PHE A 73 17.22 9.18 16.46
CA PHE A 73 16.49 10.33 16.97
C PHE A 73 17.20 11.66 16.68
N TYR A 74 18.51 11.74 16.89
CA TYR A 74 19.26 12.99 16.66
C TYR A 74 19.37 13.36 15.18
N ILE A 75 19.58 12.38 14.30
CA ILE A 75 19.55 12.55 12.84
C ILE A 75 18.21 13.15 12.41
N HIS A 76 17.11 12.52 12.83
CA HIS A 76 15.76 12.98 12.48
C HIS A 76 15.41 14.32 13.14
N SER A 77 15.84 14.55 14.38
CA SER A 77 15.64 15.82 15.10
C SER A 77 16.36 16.97 14.39
N PHE A 78 17.62 16.78 14.00
CA PHE A 78 18.36 17.79 13.26
C PHE A 78 17.72 18.07 11.90
N ARG A 79 17.31 17.02 11.15
CA ARG A 79 16.59 17.17 9.88
C ARG A 79 15.37 18.09 10.01
N LYS A 80 14.56 17.90 11.06
CA LYS A 80 13.35 18.71 11.30
C LYS A 80 13.68 20.12 11.77
N LEU A 81 14.57 20.25 12.77
CA LEU A 81 14.95 21.56 13.34
C LEU A 81 15.67 22.46 12.34
N ALA A 82 16.52 21.88 11.47
CA ALA A 82 17.22 22.64 10.44
C ALA A 82 16.26 23.29 9.42
N LEU A 83 15.19 22.58 9.03
CA LEU A 83 14.17 23.13 8.14
C LEU A 83 13.36 24.25 8.81
N LEU A 84 13.06 24.13 10.10
CA LEU A 84 12.39 25.19 10.86
C LEU A 84 13.28 26.42 11.02
N ALA A 85 14.57 26.23 11.32
CA ALA A 85 15.55 27.30 11.46
C ALA A 85 15.71 28.11 10.16
N GLN A 86 15.70 27.44 8.99
CA GLN A 86 15.72 28.10 7.68
C GLN A 86 14.48 28.99 7.43
N GLN A 87 13.36 28.70 8.11
CA GLN A 87 12.13 29.49 8.04
C GLN A 87 12.05 30.55 9.15
N GLY A 88 13.10 30.73 9.95
CA GLY A 88 13.10 31.62 11.12
C GLY A 88 12.17 31.15 12.25
N LYS A 89 11.92 29.84 12.36
CA LYS A 89 11.03 29.23 13.35
C LYS A 89 11.76 28.19 14.20
N GLY A 90 11.24 27.91 15.38
CA GLY A 90 11.71 26.80 16.21
C GLY A 90 12.80 27.21 17.21
N GLN A 91 13.82 26.37 17.35
CA GLN A 91 14.91 26.55 18.31
C GLN A 91 15.94 27.59 17.83
N GLU A 92 16.69 28.17 18.77
CA GLU A 92 17.79 29.11 18.47
C GLU A 92 18.80 28.49 17.47
N PRO A 93 19.17 29.22 16.40
CA PRO A 93 20.06 28.70 15.35
C PRO A 93 21.37 28.09 15.86
N GLY A 94 21.98 28.67 16.89
CA GLY A 94 23.21 28.15 17.51
C GLY A 94 23.05 26.75 18.11
N THR A 95 21.91 26.47 18.76
CA THR A 95 21.59 25.13 19.29
C THR A 95 21.42 24.13 18.16
N VAL A 96 20.74 24.53 17.08
CA VAL A 96 20.52 23.68 15.90
C VAL A 96 21.84 23.43 15.16
N TYR A 97 22.72 24.43 15.08
CA TYR A 97 24.06 24.33 14.51
C TYR A 97 24.92 23.32 15.28
N GLN A 98 24.98 23.45 16.62
CA GLN A 98 25.71 22.52 17.47
C GLN A 98 25.19 21.09 17.34
N LEU A 99 23.87 20.91 17.29
CA LEU A 99 23.25 19.62 17.05
C LEU A 99 23.67 19.05 15.70
N GLY A 100 23.58 19.86 14.63
CA GLY A 100 23.97 19.46 13.28
C GLY A 100 25.43 19.03 13.17
N LEU A 101 26.34 19.78 13.79
CA LEU A 101 27.77 19.48 13.77
C LEU A 101 28.04 18.09 14.37
N LYS A 102 27.46 17.79 15.53
CA LYS A 102 27.59 16.48 16.18
C LYS A 102 26.88 15.38 15.39
N VAL A 103 25.66 15.62 14.90
CA VAL A 103 24.89 14.66 14.10
C VAL A 103 25.64 14.25 12.84
N VAL A 104 26.17 15.21 12.07
CA VAL A 104 26.90 14.88 10.84
C VAL A 104 28.17 14.12 11.15
N ALA A 105 28.94 14.53 12.18
CA ALA A 105 30.16 13.83 12.58
C ALA A 105 29.91 12.36 12.95
N GLU A 106 28.93 12.11 13.84
CA GLU A 106 28.57 10.79 14.34
C GLU A 106 27.90 9.94 13.25
N ALA A 107 27.07 10.54 12.38
CA ALA A 107 26.45 9.83 11.26
C ALA A 107 27.49 9.39 10.22
N VAL A 108 28.46 10.23 9.87
CA VAL A 108 29.57 9.84 8.98
C VAL A 108 30.37 8.72 9.63
N ALA A 109 30.68 8.83 10.92
CA ALA A 109 31.46 7.83 11.63
C ALA A 109 30.77 6.46 11.64
N ALA A 110 29.49 6.44 11.99
CA ALA A 110 28.72 5.20 12.07
C ALA A 110 28.44 4.58 10.69
N LEU A 111 28.11 5.39 9.68
CA LEU A 111 27.76 4.86 8.34
C LEU A 111 28.98 4.46 7.51
N MET A 112 30.09 5.16 7.69
CA MET A 112 31.35 4.88 6.97
C MET A 112 32.30 4.00 7.75
N GLU A 113 32.01 3.70 9.01
CA GLU A 113 32.89 2.95 9.93
C GLU A 113 34.28 3.58 10.02
N GLN A 114 34.34 4.91 10.17
CA GLN A 114 35.57 5.68 10.27
C GLN A 114 35.54 6.54 11.54
N PRO A 115 36.66 6.73 12.25
CA PRO A 115 36.67 7.57 13.44
C PRO A 115 36.47 9.05 13.06
N VAL A 116 35.82 9.81 13.95
CA VAL A 116 35.73 11.27 13.83
C VAL A 116 37.13 11.88 14.03
N PRO A 117 37.63 12.72 13.10
CA PRO A 117 38.90 13.41 13.27
C PRO A 117 38.94 14.29 14.52
N GLU A 118 40.10 14.36 15.18
CA GLU A 118 40.29 15.11 16.44
C GLU A 118 39.93 16.61 16.30
N ALA A 119 40.19 17.21 15.14
CA ALA A 119 39.78 18.57 14.83
C ALA A 119 38.25 18.76 14.99
N ILE A 120 37.44 17.84 14.46
CA ILE A 120 35.98 17.90 14.58
C ILE A 120 35.53 17.57 16.01
N VAL A 121 36.16 16.59 16.67
CA VAL A 121 35.86 16.26 18.08
C VAL A 121 36.04 17.48 18.98
N SER A 122 37.05 18.32 18.72
CA SER A 122 37.31 19.54 19.47
C SER A 122 36.26 20.65 19.24
N MET A 123 35.63 20.67 18.06
CA MET A 123 34.62 21.67 17.67
C MET A 123 33.18 21.24 18.01
N ALA A 124 32.89 19.94 17.99
CA ALA A 124 31.57 19.41 18.27
C ALA A 124 31.22 19.51 19.77
N PRO A 125 29.95 19.74 20.13
CA PRO A 125 29.55 19.79 21.53
C PRO A 125 29.78 18.42 22.20
N LYS A 126 30.26 18.43 23.45
CA LYS A 126 30.48 17.20 24.23
C LYS A 126 29.16 16.47 24.49
N GLU A 127 28.15 17.22 24.91
CA GLU A 127 26.79 16.72 25.16
C GLU A 127 25.86 17.00 23.96
N TRP A 128 24.75 16.27 23.87
CA TRP A 128 23.74 16.51 22.85
C TRP A 128 22.92 17.76 23.19
N PRO A 129 22.82 18.76 22.29
CA PRO A 129 22.10 20.01 22.58
C PRO A 129 20.59 19.84 22.75
N VAL A 130 20.05 18.70 22.30
CA VAL A 130 18.63 18.33 22.44
C VAL A 130 18.53 17.10 23.33
N ARG A 131 17.52 17.07 24.19
CA ARG A 131 17.28 15.93 25.08
C ARG A 131 16.63 14.79 24.30
N PHE A 132 17.30 13.63 24.28
CA PHE A 132 16.65 12.38 23.90
C PHE A 132 15.62 12.03 24.97
N ARG A 133 14.34 11.94 24.59
CA ARG A 133 13.28 11.42 25.45
C ARG A 133 13.03 9.97 25.03
N SER A 134 13.54 9.02 25.79
CA SER A 134 13.02 7.65 25.70
C SER A 134 11.59 7.67 26.26
N LEU A 135 10.60 7.37 25.42
CA LEU A 135 9.24 7.15 25.89
C LEU A 135 9.25 5.96 26.85
N SER A 136 8.73 6.13 28.05
CA SER A 136 8.40 4.99 28.91
C SER A 136 7.15 4.34 28.34
N VAL A 137 7.31 3.17 27.74
CA VAL A 137 6.21 2.43 27.13
C VAL A 137 5.55 1.60 28.22
N ARG A 138 4.34 1.99 28.61
CA ARG A 138 3.51 1.25 29.55
C ARG A 138 2.85 0.06 28.87
N GLU A 139 2.39 0.26 27.64
CA GLU A 139 1.62 -0.73 26.88
C GLU A 139 1.97 -0.62 25.38
N PHE A 140 1.97 -1.75 24.68
CA PHE A 140 2.06 -1.78 23.22
C PHE A 140 0.81 -2.43 22.65
N ARG A 141 0.17 -1.74 21.69
CA ARG A 141 -0.97 -2.26 20.94
C ARG A 141 -0.58 -2.36 19.46
N PRO A 142 -0.65 -3.55 18.83
CA PRO A 142 -0.42 -3.68 17.39
C PRO A 142 -1.35 -2.78 16.56
N ARG A 143 -2.57 -2.56 17.08
CA ARG A 143 -3.60 -1.75 16.45
C ARG A 143 -4.50 -1.13 17.52
N ALA A 144 -4.99 0.09 17.27
CA ALA A 144 -6.16 0.67 17.96
C ALA A 144 -7.12 1.29 16.94
N ARG A 145 -8.41 0.95 17.01
CA ARG A 145 -9.46 1.55 16.16
C ARG A 145 -10.11 2.68 16.94
N VAL A 146 -10.06 3.89 16.40
CA VAL A 146 -10.45 5.10 17.12
C VAL A 146 -11.30 6.03 16.27
N LEU A 147 -12.24 6.72 16.91
CA LEU A 147 -12.96 7.85 16.34
C LEU A 147 -12.26 9.14 16.75
N ALA A 148 -11.56 9.79 15.82
CA ALA A 148 -10.98 11.10 16.05
C ALA A 148 -12.08 12.16 16.08
N LEU A 149 -12.17 12.91 17.18
CA LEU A 149 -13.22 13.89 17.44
C LEU A 149 -12.79 15.32 17.09
N SER A 150 -11.51 15.63 17.30
CA SER A 150 -10.93 16.93 17.01
C SER A 150 -9.41 16.86 16.99
N ASP A 151 -8.79 17.97 16.60
CA ASP A 151 -7.34 18.16 16.56
C ASP A 151 -6.94 19.35 17.42
N ASP A 152 -6.03 19.13 18.36
CA ASP A 152 -5.33 20.17 19.11
C ASP A 152 -3.99 20.47 18.41
N GLU A 153 -4.05 21.40 17.44
CA GLU A 153 -2.88 21.74 16.62
C GLU A 153 -1.71 22.31 17.44
N GLY A 154 -2.02 22.93 18.58
CA GLY A 154 -1.04 23.54 19.47
C GLY A 154 -0.13 22.50 20.12
N SER A 155 -0.71 21.37 20.55
CA SER A 155 0.04 20.24 21.11
C SER A 155 0.40 19.17 20.09
N GLN A 156 -0.12 19.28 18.86
CA GLN A 156 0.00 18.28 17.81
C GLN A 156 -0.60 16.93 18.20
N GLN A 157 -1.81 16.97 18.79
CA GLN A 157 -2.49 15.79 19.29
C GLN A 157 -3.92 15.72 18.77
N LEU A 158 -4.31 14.56 18.25
CA LEU A 158 -5.72 14.27 18.01
C LEU A 158 -6.39 13.89 19.33
N ILE A 159 -7.62 14.34 19.53
CA ILE A 159 -8.48 13.89 20.62
C ILE A 159 -9.41 12.82 20.06
N VAL A 160 -9.32 11.60 20.58
CA VAL A 160 -10.00 10.43 20.03
C VAL A 160 -10.78 9.67 21.10
N ARG A 161 -11.72 8.83 20.65
CA ARG A 161 -12.32 7.76 21.46
C ARG A 161 -11.91 6.40 20.90
N ASP A 162 -11.43 5.52 21.75
CA ASP A 162 -11.13 4.13 21.40
C ASP A 162 -12.43 3.32 21.41
N GLU A 163 -12.65 2.46 20.43
CA GLU A 163 -13.83 1.58 20.39
C GLU A 163 -13.86 0.61 21.58
N GLU A 164 -12.70 0.17 22.08
CA GLU A 164 -12.62 -0.71 23.26
C GLU A 164 -12.92 0.04 24.57
N TYR A 165 -12.70 1.35 24.60
CA TYR A 165 -12.84 2.22 25.78
C TYR A 165 -13.57 3.53 25.43
N PRO A 166 -14.86 3.46 25.03
CA PRO A 166 -15.57 4.59 24.43
C PRO A 166 -15.90 5.71 25.43
N ASP A 167 -15.78 5.44 26.72
CA ASP A 167 -15.96 6.39 27.82
C ASP A 167 -14.74 7.30 28.02
N GLN A 168 -13.58 6.95 27.44
CA GLN A 168 -12.33 7.66 27.64
C GLN A 168 -11.97 8.52 26.43
N SER A 169 -11.56 9.76 26.72
CA SER A 169 -10.95 10.63 25.73
C SER A 169 -9.44 10.43 25.76
N ILE A 170 -8.88 9.96 24.65
CA ILE A 170 -7.46 9.63 24.53
C ILE A 170 -6.79 10.67 23.63
N ARG A 171 -5.57 11.07 23.99
CA ARG A 171 -4.72 11.92 23.15
C ARG A 171 -3.84 11.04 22.29
N VAL A 172 -3.79 11.32 20.99
CA VAL A 172 -2.92 10.62 20.03
C VAL A 172 -1.92 11.61 19.48
N GLN A 173 -0.64 11.40 19.77
CA GLN A 173 0.43 12.26 19.28
C GLN A 173 0.70 11.99 17.80
N TYR A 174 0.77 13.06 17.01
CA TYR A 174 1.22 13.00 15.62
C TYR A 174 2.43 13.92 15.42
N ASN A 175 3.03 13.86 14.23
CA ASN A 175 4.23 14.62 13.85
C ASN A 175 5.48 14.29 14.67
N GLU A 176 5.57 13.08 15.19
CA GLU A 176 6.69 12.63 16.00
C GLU A 176 7.89 12.27 15.13
N VAL A 177 9.02 12.87 15.49
CA VAL A 177 10.33 12.63 14.88
C VAL A 177 10.69 11.16 15.03
N ASP A 178 11.20 10.55 13.96
CA ASP A 178 11.59 9.11 13.94
C ASP A 178 10.43 8.12 14.16
N ARG A 179 9.18 8.59 14.08
CA ARG A 179 8.01 7.75 14.38
C ARG A 179 6.89 7.87 13.35
N ASN A 180 6.22 9.02 13.27
CA ASN A 180 5.01 9.16 12.45
C ASN A 180 4.91 10.50 11.70
N GLU A 181 5.99 11.29 11.66
CA GLU A 181 6.02 12.56 10.95
C GLU A 181 5.77 12.48 9.44
N ASN A 182 6.02 11.32 8.81
CA ASN A 182 5.65 11.06 7.42
C ASN A 182 4.13 11.08 7.19
N PHE A 183 3.31 10.93 8.24
CA PHE A 183 1.85 11.00 8.16
C PHE A 183 1.28 12.42 8.34
N MET A 184 2.12 13.47 8.39
CA MET A 184 1.60 14.86 8.38
C MET A 184 0.63 15.15 7.23
N PRO A 185 0.87 14.70 5.98
CA PRO A 185 -0.11 14.88 4.90
C PRO A 185 -1.45 14.16 5.18
N THR A 186 -1.45 13.05 5.94
CA THR A 186 -2.66 12.37 6.39
C THR A 186 -3.43 13.23 7.39
N ILE A 187 -2.75 13.86 8.35
CA ILE A 187 -3.39 14.79 9.30
C ILE A 187 -3.96 16.02 8.58
N GLU A 188 -3.23 16.58 7.61
CA GLU A 188 -3.75 17.69 6.81
C GLU A 188 -4.99 17.32 6.00
N VAL A 189 -5.01 16.12 5.43
CA VAL A 189 -6.14 15.58 4.70
C VAL A 189 -7.34 15.35 5.64
N ALA A 190 -7.11 14.80 6.84
CA ALA A 190 -8.15 14.65 7.86
C ALA A 190 -8.83 16.00 8.14
N ARG A 191 -8.07 17.09 8.29
CA ARG A 191 -8.61 18.44 8.52
C ARG A 191 -9.33 19.02 7.30
N LYS A 192 -8.66 18.99 6.14
CA LYS A 192 -9.06 19.78 4.96
C LYS A 192 -10.11 19.08 4.09
N VAL A 193 -10.15 17.74 4.12
CA VAL A 193 -11.00 16.92 3.25
C VAL A 193 -12.12 16.27 4.03
N PHE A 194 -11.78 15.52 5.09
CA PHE A 194 -12.76 14.74 5.84
C PHE A 194 -13.51 15.57 6.88
N GLY A 195 -12.78 16.40 7.63
CA GLY A 195 -13.29 17.00 8.86
C GLY A 195 -13.32 15.99 10.01
N PHE A 196 -13.91 16.38 11.13
CA PHE A 196 -14.14 15.51 12.28
C PHE A 196 -15.64 15.46 12.61
N PRO A 197 -16.15 14.33 13.14
CA PRO A 197 -15.39 13.15 13.57
C PRO A 197 -14.93 12.25 12.40
N LEU A 198 -13.86 11.46 12.61
CA LEU A 198 -13.20 10.66 11.58
C LEU A 198 -12.72 9.31 12.11
N MET A 199 -13.07 8.21 11.43
CA MET A 199 -12.60 6.87 11.79
C MET A 199 -11.15 6.66 11.37
N LEU A 200 -10.32 6.17 12.30
CA LEU A 200 -8.92 5.85 12.09
C LEU A 200 -8.58 4.47 12.64
N ASN A 201 -7.71 3.74 11.93
CA ASN A 201 -6.87 2.72 12.56
C ASN A 201 -5.48 3.31 12.83
N LEU A 202 -5.05 3.16 14.08
CA LEU A 202 -3.70 3.45 14.54
C LEU A 202 -2.89 2.16 14.55
N ILE A 203 -1.69 2.15 14.00
CA ILE A 203 -0.85 0.95 13.85
C ILE A 203 0.43 1.07 14.66
N ASP A 204 0.84 -0.02 15.31
CA ASP A 204 2.02 -0.13 16.17
C ASP A 204 2.06 1.00 17.22
N VAL A 205 1.06 1.01 18.10
CA VAL A 205 0.82 2.05 19.11
C VAL A 205 1.60 1.73 20.39
N GLU A 206 2.49 2.65 20.78
CA GLU A 206 3.06 2.67 22.12
C GLU A 206 2.24 3.64 22.98
N VAL A 207 1.83 3.19 24.17
CA VAL A 207 1.11 4.01 25.14
C VAL A 207 2.08 4.43 26.23
N ASP A 208 2.16 5.73 26.49
CA ASP A 208 3.02 6.26 27.54
C ASP A 208 2.39 6.16 28.94
N ASP A 209 3.15 6.50 29.98
CA ASP A 209 2.65 6.48 31.37
C ASP A 209 1.47 7.44 31.60
N GLY A 210 1.35 8.49 30.78
CA GLY A 210 0.25 9.45 30.78
C GLY A 210 -1.00 8.98 30.03
N GLY A 211 -0.95 7.81 29.37
CA GLY A 211 -2.04 7.29 28.55
C GLY A 211 -2.12 7.90 27.15
N VAL A 212 -1.10 8.64 26.69
CA VAL A 212 -1.03 9.19 25.34
C VAL A 212 -0.62 8.10 24.36
N PHE A 213 -1.30 8.05 23.23
CA PHE A 213 -1.03 7.08 22.17
C PHE A 213 -0.01 7.64 21.20
N HIS A 214 1.05 6.89 20.98
CA HIS A 214 2.12 7.15 20.01
C HIS A 214 2.06 6.07 18.92
N PRO A 215 1.32 6.27 17.82
CA PRO A 215 1.26 5.31 16.71
C PRO A 215 2.46 5.45 15.76
N ARG A 216 2.77 4.41 14.98
CA ARG A 216 3.73 4.53 13.85
C ARG A 216 3.05 4.89 12.53
N ALA A 217 1.80 4.48 12.36
CA ALA A 217 1.03 4.80 11.17
C ALA A 217 -0.44 5.09 11.48
N PHE A 218 -1.06 5.86 10.58
CA PHE A 218 -2.47 6.21 10.59
C PHE A 218 -3.12 5.69 9.32
N VAL A 219 -4.30 5.09 9.43
CA VAL A 219 -5.11 4.63 8.30
C VAL A 219 -6.48 5.30 8.41
N VAL A 220 -6.81 6.16 7.45
CA VAL A 220 -8.03 6.99 7.46
C VAL A 220 -9.19 6.25 6.82
N GLU A 221 -10.38 6.19 7.45
CA GLU A 221 -11.53 5.45 6.91
C GLU A 221 -11.12 3.99 6.58
N PRO A 222 -10.73 3.19 7.58
CA PRO A 222 -10.19 1.84 7.36
C PRO A 222 -11.18 0.90 6.67
N ASP A 223 -12.48 1.13 6.79
CA ASP A 223 -13.52 0.31 6.13
C ASP A 223 -13.62 0.57 4.62
N TYR A 224 -13.10 1.70 4.13
CA TYR A 224 -12.99 1.96 2.69
C TYR A 224 -11.77 1.21 2.12
N LEU A 225 -11.96 -0.03 1.70
CA LEU A 225 -10.86 -0.84 1.16
C LEU A 225 -10.38 -0.30 -0.20
N MET A 226 -9.08 -0.05 -0.29
CA MET A 226 -8.37 0.33 -1.51
C MET A 226 -7.67 -0.88 -2.12
N ASP A 227 -7.74 -1.02 -3.44
CA ASP A 227 -7.01 -2.08 -4.12
C ASP A 227 -5.50 -1.84 -4.02
N VAL A 228 -4.74 -2.88 -3.67
CA VAL A 228 -3.28 -2.81 -3.58
C VAL A 228 -2.64 -2.28 -4.88
N THR A 229 -3.15 -2.69 -6.03
CA THR A 229 -2.69 -2.23 -7.35
C THR A 229 -2.88 -0.73 -7.53
N ALA A 230 -4.01 -0.16 -7.07
CA ALA A 230 -4.27 1.27 -7.17
C ALA A 230 -3.25 2.10 -6.38
N VAL A 231 -2.87 1.63 -5.18
CA VAL A 231 -1.83 2.28 -4.35
C VAL A 231 -0.46 2.09 -4.99
N ALA A 232 -0.13 0.87 -5.44
CA ALA A 232 1.16 0.53 -6.02
C ALA A 232 1.48 1.32 -7.30
N GLU A 233 0.50 1.54 -8.18
CA GLU A 233 0.67 2.32 -9.42
C GLU A 233 0.98 3.80 -9.19
N CYS A 234 0.78 4.30 -7.97
CA CYS A 234 1.20 5.64 -7.59
C CYS A 234 2.72 5.74 -7.40
N PHE A 235 3.45 4.63 -7.30
CA PHE A 235 4.90 4.58 -7.09
C PHE A 235 5.63 4.31 -8.40
N ARG A 236 6.31 5.34 -8.93
CA ARG A 236 7.00 5.27 -10.22
C ARG A 236 8.50 5.50 -10.06
N ALA A 237 9.25 5.30 -11.14
CA ALA A 237 10.69 5.50 -11.15
C ALA A 237 11.11 6.96 -10.90
N ASP A 238 10.21 7.91 -11.12
CA ASP A 238 10.38 9.35 -10.95
C ASP A 238 9.80 9.88 -9.61
N GLY A 239 9.27 8.99 -8.77
CA GLY A 239 8.68 9.32 -7.46
C GLY A 239 7.25 8.83 -7.32
N GLU A 240 6.65 9.08 -6.17
CA GLU A 240 5.24 8.81 -5.91
C GLU A 240 4.36 10.00 -6.32
N ASN A 241 3.19 9.70 -6.88
CA ASN A 241 2.17 10.69 -7.17
C ASN A 241 0.78 10.04 -7.10
N PRO A 242 -0.13 10.52 -6.24
CA PRO A 242 -1.49 9.99 -6.14
C PRO A 242 -2.42 10.49 -7.26
N TRP A 243 -2.11 11.60 -7.95
CA TRP A 243 -3.04 12.20 -8.92
C TRP A 243 -3.29 11.38 -10.19
N PRO A 244 -2.34 10.60 -10.72
CA PRO A 244 -2.59 9.63 -11.77
C PRO A 244 -3.71 8.64 -11.44
N TYR A 245 -3.93 8.32 -10.17
CA TYR A 245 -5.09 7.49 -9.76
C TYR A 245 -6.42 8.14 -10.18
N LEU A 246 -6.57 9.45 -9.94
CA LEU A 246 -7.77 10.19 -10.34
C LEU A 246 -7.88 10.27 -11.87
N LEU A 247 -6.78 10.60 -12.54
CA LEU A 247 -6.74 10.71 -14.00
C LEU A 247 -7.21 9.41 -14.69
N ASN A 248 -6.68 8.27 -14.24
CA ASN A 248 -6.93 6.96 -14.84
C ASN A 248 -8.41 6.55 -14.79
N LYS A 249 -9.21 7.11 -13.88
CA LYS A 249 -10.67 6.87 -13.83
C LYS A 249 -11.43 7.45 -15.03
N PHE A 250 -10.84 8.43 -15.70
CA PHE A 250 -11.48 9.17 -16.80
C PHE A 250 -10.81 8.93 -18.16
N LEU A 251 -9.77 8.09 -18.21
CA LEU A 251 -9.16 7.67 -19.46
C LEU A 251 -9.92 6.46 -20.05
N PRO A 252 -9.98 6.34 -21.39
CA PRO A 252 -10.56 5.17 -22.02
C PRO A 252 -9.75 3.91 -21.70
N PHE A 253 -10.44 2.81 -21.44
CA PHE A 253 -9.79 1.50 -21.32
C PHE A 253 -9.52 0.93 -22.71
N GLU A 254 -8.25 0.67 -23.03
CA GLU A 254 -7.84 0.06 -24.30
C GLU A 254 -7.20 -1.31 -24.06
N THR A 255 -7.80 -2.36 -24.63
CA THR A 255 -7.17 -3.68 -24.64
C THR A 255 -6.00 -3.68 -25.62
N ASN A 256 -4.81 -4.02 -25.15
CA ASN A 256 -3.61 -4.07 -25.98
C ASN A 256 -2.84 -5.40 -25.80
N LYS A 257 -1.86 -5.63 -26.67
CA LYS A 257 -1.06 -6.86 -26.68
C LYS A 257 -0.30 -7.15 -25.38
N TYR A 258 0.03 -6.14 -24.57
CA TYR A 258 0.73 -6.32 -23.30
C TYR A 258 -0.22 -6.78 -22.20
N ILE A 259 -1.43 -6.18 -22.13
CA ILE A 259 -2.51 -6.62 -21.23
C ILE A 259 -2.88 -8.07 -21.54
N MET A 260 -3.06 -8.39 -22.82
CA MET A 260 -3.40 -9.75 -23.25
C MET A 260 -2.30 -10.76 -22.87
N ALA A 261 -1.02 -10.42 -23.09
CA ALA A 261 0.09 -11.27 -22.66
C ALA A 261 0.14 -11.48 -21.13
N GLY A 262 -0.27 -10.47 -20.35
CA GLY A 262 -0.45 -10.60 -18.90
C GLY A 262 -1.51 -11.61 -18.51
N HIS A 263 -2.72 -11.50 -19.08
CA HIS A 263 -3.80 -12.45 -18.83
C HIS A 263 -3.41 -13.88 -19.22
N ILE A 264 -2.76 -14.05 -20.37
CA ILE A 264 -2.29 -15.36 -20.83
C ILE A 264 -1.21 -15.92 -19.89
N ALA A 265 -0.29 -15.09 -19.40
CA ALA A 265 0.75 -15.54 -18.48
C ALA A 265 0.17 -16.00 -17.13
N ASN A 266 -0.81 -15.28 -16.57
CA ASN A 266 -1.53 -15.72 -15.37
C ASN A 266 -2.23 -17.05 -15.60
N PHE A 267 -3.00 -17.16 -16.70
CA PHE A 267 -3.67 -18.41 -17.05
C PHE A 267 -2.68 -19.58 -17.23
N PHE A 268 -1.50 -19.34 -17.83
CA PHE A 268 -0.47 -20.36 -17.97
C PHE A 268 0.09 -20.80 -16.62
N LEU A 269 0.33 -19.87 -15.70
CA LEU A 269 0.78 -20.21 -14.35
C LEU A 269 -0.26 -21.11 -13.67
N ASP A 270 -1.54 -20.75 -13.72
CA ASP A 270 -2.61 -21.53 -13.10
C ASP A 270 -2.71 -22.95 -13.68
N GLU A 271 -2.69 -23.07 -15.02
CA GLU A 271 -2.74 -24.36 -15.71
C GLU A 271 -1.53 -25.24 -15.38
N LEU A 272 -0.32 -24.65 -15.36
CA LEU A 272 0.91 -25.41 -15.07
C LEU A 272 0.98 -25.88 -13.61
N MET A 273 0.41 -25.10 -12.68
CA MET A 273 0.33 -25.46 -11.27
C MET A 273 -0.59 -26.66 -11.00
N THR A 274 -1.44 -27.06 -11.95
CA THR A 274 -2.26 -28.29 -11.86
C THR A 274 -1.44 -29.60 -11.86
N GLY A 275 -0.16 -29.54 -12.27
CA GLY A 275 0.72 -30.71 -12.35
C GLY A 275 0.59 -31.52 -13.65
N SER A 276 -0.25 -31.11 -14.60
CA SER A 276 -0.40 -31.78 -15.90
C SER A 276 0.78 -31.47 -16.83
N GLU A 277 1.26 -32.48 -17.58
CA GLU A 277 2.19 -32.27 -18.70
C GLU A 277 1.46 -31.60 -19.87
N LEU A 278 1.38 -30.27 -19.85
CA LEU A 278 0.68 -29.49 -20.86
C LEU A 278 1.63 -29.04 -21.98
N SER A 279 1.14 -29.02 -23.22
CA SER A 279 1.83 -28.37 -24.33
C SER A 279 1.39 -26.92 -24.50
N PHE A 280 2.32 -26.06 -24.94
CA PHE A 280 2.01 -24.64 -25.22
C PHE A 280 0.82 -24.47 -26.17
N LYS A 281 0.71 -25.31 -27.22
CA LYS A 281 -0.35 -25.19 -28.23
C LYS A 281 -1.72 -25.45 -27.63
N GLU A 282 -1.85 -26.49 -26.80
CA GLU A 282 -3.10 -26.83 -26.12
C GLU A 282 -3.49 -25.75 -25.11
N THR A 283 -2.54 -25.32 -24.26
CA THR A 283 -2.81 -24.29 -23.25
C THR A 283 -3.14 -22.94 -23.89
N PHE A 284 -2.45 -22.54 -24.96
CA PHE A 284 -2.77 -21.29 -25.67
C PHE A 284 -4.17 -21.35 -26.31
N ALA A 285 -4.57 -22.49 -26.87
CA ALA A 285 -5.92 -22.65 -27.43
C ALA A 285 -7.00 -22.45 -26.37
N LYS A 286 -6.80 -22.98 -25.15
CA LYS A 286 -7.70 -22.72 -24.01
C LYS A 286 -7.72 -21.23 -23.64
N ALA A 287 -6.55 -20.59 -23.52
CA ALA A 287 -6.45 -19.16 -23.22
C ALA A 287 -7.21 -18.29 -24.24
N PHE A 288 -7.16 -18.67 -25.52
CA PHE A 288 -7.89 -18.01 -26.59
C PHE A 288 -9.41 -18.14 -26.42
N GLN A 289 -9.89 -19.32 -26.03
CA GLN A 289 -11.32 -19.60 -25.82
C GLN A 289 -11.90 -18.90 -24.57
N LEU A 290 -11.07 -18.55 -23.59
CA LEU A 290 -11.53 -17.88 -22.36
C LEU A 290 -11.83 -16.39 -22.55
N ASN A 291 -11.26 -15.74 -23.56
CA ASN A 291 -11.48 -14.31 -23.80
C ASN A 291 -11.69 -13.94 -25.28
N PRO A 292 -12.64 -14.58 -25.98
CA PRO A 292 -12.79 -14.46 -27.42
C PRO A 292 -13.12 -13.03 -27.84
N LEU A 293 -13.93 -12.31 -27.06
CA LEU A 293 -14.31 -10.92 -27.37
C LEU A 293 -13.11 -9.97 -27.35
N ALA A 294 -12.17 -10.14 -26.42
CA ALA A 294 -10.96 -9.33 -26.40
C ALA A 294 -10.02 -9.66 -27.56
N PHE A 295 -9.98 -10.92 -28.02
CA PHE A 295 -9.22 -11.30 -29.22
C PHE A 295 -9.83 -10.72 -30.51
N CYS A 296 -11.14 -10.55 -30.58
CA CYS A 296 -11.82 -9.93 -31.74
C CYS A 296 -11.42 -8.47 -32.00
N LEU A 297 -10.75 -7.80 -31.04
CA LEU A 297 -10.22 -6.44 -31.22
C LEU A 297 -8.89 -6.40 -31.99
N PHE A 298 -8.30 -7.57 -32.27
CA PHE A 298 -7.01 -7.70 -32.91
C PHE A 298 -7.12 -8.37 -34.28
N ASP A 299 -6.25 -7.95 -35.21
CA ASP A 299 -6.09 -8.66 -36.48
C ASP A 299 -5.25 -9.94 -36.31
N ASP A 300 -5.29 -10.82 -37.31
CA ASP A 300 -4.56 -12.09 -37.31
C ASP A 300 -3.05 -11.93 -37.05
N ARG A 301 -2.47 -10.83 -37.54
CA ARG A 301 -1.05 -10.52 -37.34
C ARG A 301 -0.76 -10.27 -35.87
N MET A 302 -1.56 -9.43 -35.22
CA MET A 302 -1.42 -9.10 -33.82
C MET A 302 -1.67 -10.32 -32.93
N ILE A 303 -2.64 -11.18 -33.27
CA ILE A 303 -2.88 -12.44 -32.55
C ILE A 303 -1.65 -13.36 -32.64
N ARG A 304 -1.03 -13.49 -33.82
CA ARG A 304 0.22 -14.24 -33.99
C ARG A 304 1.38 -13.63 -33.19
N GLU A 305 1.48 -12.30 -33.13
CA GLU A 305 2.47 -11.62 -32.28
C GLU A 305 2.25 -11.94 -30.80
N ILE A 306 1.00 -11.91 -30.32
CA ILE A 306 0.63 -12.27 -28.95
C ILE A 306 1.01 -13.72 -28.67
N MET A 307 0.63 -14.65 -29.54
CA MET A 307 0.97 -16.08 -29.41
C MET A 307 2.48 -16.30 -29.30
N ASN A 308 3.26 -15.71 -30.21
CA ASN A 308 4.72 -15.85 -30.21
C ASN A 308 5.36 -15.31 -28.92
N ARG A 309 4.85 -14.18 -28.41
CA ARG A 309 5.33 -13.61 -27.13
C ARG A 309 4.96 -14.51 -25.95
N SER A 310 3.75 -15.04 -25.94
CA SER A 310 3.26 -15.92 -24.86
C SER A 310 4.02 -17.25 -24.78
N GLN A 311 4.58 -17.74 -25.88
CA GLN A 311 5.41 -18.95 -25.85
C GLN A 311 6.59 -18.83 -24.89
N LYS A 312 7.24 -17.65 -24.85
CA LYS A 312 8.33 -17.38 -23.91
C LYS A 312 7.85 -17.49 -22.46
N HIS A 313 6.72 -16.85 -22.15
CA HIS A 313 6.12 -16.91 -20.83
C HIS A 313 5.83 -18.37 -20.42
N PHE A 314 5.25 -19.16 -21.32
CA PHE A 314 4.96 -20.58 -21.06
C PHE A 314 6.21 -21.36 -20.66
N VAL A 315 7.31 -21.21 -21.40
CA VAL A 315 8.57 -21.94 -21.14
C VAL A 315 9.14 -21.57 -19.77
N VAL A 316 9.24 -20.27 -19.46
CA VAL A 316 9.77 -19.78 -18.19
C VAL A 316 8.90 -20.24 -17.02
N LEU A 317 7.58 -20.11 -17.14
CA LEU A 317 6.64 -20.53 -16.10
C LEU A 317 6.71 -22.04 -15.86
N ASN A 318 6.77 -22.85 -16.91
CA ASN A 318 6.87 -24.30 -16.80
C ASN A 318 8.15 -24.72 -16.06
N GLN A 319 9.29 -24.07 -16.36
CA GLN A 319 10.54 -24.30 -15.63
C GLN A 319 10.43 -23.89 -14.16
N MET A 320 9.80 -22.75 -13.87
CA MET A 320 9.60 -22.27 -12.52
C MET A 320 8.72 -23.20 -11.68
N VAL A 321 7.60 -23.67 -12.23
CA VAL A 321 6.70 -24.59 -11.52
C VAL A 321 7.36 -25.96 -11.29
N LYS A 322 8.10 -26.49 -12.28
CA LYS A 322 8.73 -27.80 -12.16
C LYS A 322 9.92 -27.82 -11.19
N GLN A 323 10.74 -26.76 -11.18
CA GLN A 323 11.99 -26.70 -10.43
C GLN A 323 12.18 -25.39 -9.64
N GLY A 324 12.00 -24.24 -10.27
CA GLY A 324 12.40 -22.95 -9.66
C GLY A 324 11.71 -22.61 -8.33
N PHE A 325 10.45 -23.02 -8.13
CA PHE A 325 9.76 -22.87 -6.85
C PHE A 325 10.35 -23.79 -5.77
N LYS A 326 10.65 -25.05 -6.11
CA LYS A 326 11.26 -26.00 -5.18
C LYS A 326 12.64 -25.54 -4.72
N ASP A 327 13.41 -24.89 -5.60
CA ASP A 327 14.71 -24.30 -5.25
C ASP A 327 14.61 -23.20 -4.19
N GLN A 328 13.42 -22.62 -4.00
CA GLN A 328 13.13 -21.62 -2.95
C GLN A 328 12.33 -22.22 -1.77
N GLY A 329 12.17 -23.55 -1.70
CA GLY A 329 11.34 -24.20 -0.68
C GLY A 329 9.83 -24.01 -0.88
N ILE A 330 9.39 -23.54 -2.05
CA ILE A 330 7.99 -23.37 -2.39
C ILE A 330 7.48 -24.65 -3.04
N GLU A 331 6.62 -25.38 -2.36
CA GLU A 331 6.02 -26.61 -2.86
C GLU A 331 4.70 -26.31 -3.57
N PRO A 332 4.57 -26.58 -4.88
CA PRO A 332 3.35 -26.25 -5.63
C PRO A 332 2.05 -26.83 -5.04
N GLY A 333 2.10 -28.00 -4.40
CA GLY A 333 0.92 -28.62 -3.75
C GLY A 333 0.41 -27.87 -2.51
N HIS A 334 1.19 -26.94 -1.96
CA HIS A 334 0.81 -26.10 -0.82
C HIS A 334 0.58 -24.63 -1.24
N CYS A 335 0.43 -24.38 -2.54
CA CYS A 335 0.17 -23.07 -3.10
C CYS A 335 -1.33 -22.83 -3.30
N TYR A 336 -1.80 -21.69 -2.82
CA TYR A 336 -3.10 -21.11 -3.15
C TYR A 336 -2.94 -20.23 -4.39
N LEU A 337 -3.83 -20.38 -5.38
CA LEU A 337 -3.83 -19.58 -6.60
C LEU A 337 -4.91 -18.52 -6.56
N GLU A 338 -4.56 -17.33 -7.03
CA GLU A 338 -5.39 -16.14 -6.98
C GLU A 338 -6.03 -15.84 -5.59
N PRO A 339 -5.33 -16.06 -4.45
CA PRO A 339 -5.97 -15.90 -3.15
C PRO A 339 -6.28 -14.42 -2.89
N SER A 340 -7.51 -14.18 -2.44
CA SER A 340 -8.04 -12.84 -2.18
C SER A 340 -8.17 -12.59 -0.68
N PHE A 341 -7.91 -11.35 -0.27
CA PHE A 341 -7.92 -10.95 1.13
C PHE A 341 -8.47 -9.55 1.33
N TYR A 342 -9.11 -9.35 2.48
CA TYR A 342 -9.54 -8.05 3.00
C TYR A 342 -8.73 -7.70 4.24
N SER A 343 -8.28 -6.45 4.33
CA SER A 343 -7.57 -5.93 5.49
C SER A 343 -8.12 -4.57 5.86
N GLU A 344 -9.14 -4.55 6.71
CA GLU A 344 -9.65 -3.33 7.32
C GLU A 344 -8.56 -2.67 8.20
N THR A 345 -7.65 -3.45 8.80
CA THR A 345 -6.50 -2.93 9.56
C THR A 345 -5.71 -1.90 8.76
N TYR A 346 -5.43 -2.19 7.48
CA TYR A 346 -4.69 -1.28 6.59
C TYR A 346 -5.57 -0.54 5.59
N GLY A 347 -6.88 -0.81 5.59
CA GLY A 347 -7.84 -0.30 4.62
C GLY A 347 -7.50 -0.70 3.19
N LEU A 348 -7.09 -1.95 3.01
CA LEU A 348 -6.64 -2.52 1.74
C LEU A 348 -7.40 -3.80 1.39
N GLN A 349 -7.53 -4.07 0.09
CA GLN A 349 -7.89 -5.38 -0.43
C GLN A 349 -6.92 -5.78 -1.55
N GLY A 350 -6.70 -7.07 -1.71
CA GLY A 350 -5.74 -7.57 -2.67
C GLY A 350 -6.07 -8.98 -3.14
N ARG A 351 -5.67 -9.26 -4.38
CA ARG A 351 -5.64 -10.61 -4.95
C ARG A 351 -4.20 -10.88 -5.38
N LEU A 352 -3.56 -11.82 -4.70
CA LEU A 352 -2.19 -12.25 -5.02
C LEU A 352 -2.27 -13.23 -6.19
N ASP A 353 -1.17 -13.44 -6.91
CA ASP A 353 -1.12 -14.51 -7.92
C ASP A 353 -0.89 -15.88 -7.27
N VAL A 354 0.11 -15.99 -6.39
CA VAL A 354 0.38 -17.22 -5.62
C VAL A 354 0.72 -16.90 -4.16
N LEU A 355 0.11 -17.66 -3.25
CA LEU A 355 0.51 -17.72 -1.84
C LEU A 355 0.90 -19.17 -1.51
N TYR A 356 2.13 -19.38 -1.08
CA TYR A 356 2.58 -20.63 -0.47
C TYR A 356 2.42 -20.54 1.04
N LYS A 357 1.87 -21.60 1.64
CA LYS A 357 1.78 -21.75 3.09
C LYS A 357 2.15 -23.19 3.49
N GLY A 358 3.39 -23.37 3.91
CA GLY A 358 3.84 -24.59 4.57
C GLY A 358 3.47 -24.61 6.05
N GLU A 359 4.01 -25.60 6.79
CA GLU A 359 3.75 -25.71 8.24
C GLU A 359 4.32 -24.54 9.05
N LYS A 360 5.46 -24.00 8.62
CA LYS A 360 6.19 -22.92 9.31
C LYS A 360 6.61 -21.76 8.41
N ASP A 361 6.68 -22.01 7.10
CA ASP A 361 7.15 -21.05 6.12
C ASP A 361 5.98 -20.58 5.24
N ALA A 362 6.03 -19.32 4.82
CA ALA A 362 5.09 -18.76 3.87
C ALA A 362 5.85 -18.00 2.79
N ALA A 363 5.28 -17.93 1.58
CA ALA A 363 5.84 -17.11 0.51
C ALA A 363 4.75 -16.49 -0.37
N ILE A 364 4.99 -15.27 -0.82
CA ILE A 364 4.15 -14.58 -1.80
C ILE A 364 4.91 -14.54 -3.12
N VAL A 365 4.26 -14.93 -4.22
CA VAL A 365 4.83 -14.77 -5.56
C VAL A 365 3.86 -13.96 -6.41
N GLU A 366 4.29 -12.76 -6.81
CA GLU A 366 3.57 -11.88 -7.74
C GLU A 366 4.10 -12.06 -9.17
N LEU A 367 3.23 -12.37 -10.13
CA LEU A 367 3.56 -12.55 -11.54
C LEU A 367 3.53 -11.22 -12.31
N LYS A 368 4.56 -10.99 -13.13
CA LYS A 368 4.62 -9.87 -14.08
C LYS A 368 5.03 -10.35 -15.46
N SER A 369 4.19 -10.09 -16.46
CA SER A 369 4.48 -10.42 -17.87
C SER A 369 5.39 -9.41 -18.56
N GLY A 370 5.49 -8.18 -18.04
CA GLY A 370 6.41 -7.15 -18.55
C GLY A 370 7.85 -7.36 -18.11
N SER A 371 8.78 -6.62 -18.72
CA SER A 371 10.14 -6.48 -18.19
C SER A 371 10.15 -5.43 -17.07
N PRO A 372 11.03 -5.56 -16.06
CA PRO A 372 11.17 -4.52 -15.04
C PRO A 372 11.66 -3.22 -15.66
N PHE A 373 11.08 -2.10 -15.25
CA PHE A 373 11.41 -0.76 -15.73
C PHE A 373 12.17 0.00 -14.65
N MET A 374 13.36 0.52 -14.99
CA MET A 374 14.24 1.24 -14.07
C MET A 374 14.39 0.53 -12.71
N PRO A 375 14.86 -0.74 -12.71
CA PRO A 375 14.82 -1.56 -11.52
C PRO A 375 15.71 -1.04 -10.38
N ASN A 376 15.24 -1.26 -9.14
CA ASN A 376 16.03 -1.10 -7.91
C ASN A 376 17.14 -2.18 -7.80
N ILE A 377 17.91 -2.24 -6.69
CA ILE A 377 18.99 -3.25 -6.55
C ILE A 377 18.49 -4.68 -6.60
N TYR A 378 17.25 -4.89 -6.21
CA TYR A 378 16.62 -6.20 -6.20
C TYR A 378 16.11 -6.58 -7.60
N GLY A 379 16.31 -5.72 -8.60
CA GLY A 379 15.88 -5.96 -9.96
C GLY A 379 14.39 -5.68 -10.17
N LEU A 380 13.75 -4.86 -9.32
CA LEU A 380 12.29 -4.71 -9.31
C LEU A 380 11.87 -3.29 -9.75
N SER A 381 10.81 -3.18 -10.55
CA SER A 381 10.12 -1.90 -10.77
C SER A 381 9.56 -1.38 -9.44
N ALA A 382 9.51 -0.04 -9.27
CA ALA A 382 9.02 0.58 -8.04
C ALA A 382 7.59 0.17 -7.69
N ASN A 383 6.65 0.26 -8.64
CA ASN A 383 5.25 -0.15 -8.46
C ASN A 383 5.14 -1.63 -8.07
N HIS A 384 5.81 -2.53 -8.79
CA HIS A 384 5.75 -3.97 -8.49
C HIS A 384 6.29 -4.26 -7.08
N PHE A 385 7.35 -3.57 -6.67
CA PHE A 385 7.91 -3.73 -5.33
C PHE A 385 6.94 -3.24 -4.25
N THR A 386 6.37 -2.05 -4.39
CA THR A 386 5.34 -1.54 -3.47
C THR A 386 4.14 -2.48 -3.37
N GLN A 387 3.72 -3.08 -4.50
CA GLN A 387 2.63 -4.05 -4.52
C GLN A 387 2.92 -5.24 -3.58
N THR A 388 4.12 -5.83 -3.66
CA THR A 388 4.53 -6.93 -2.76
C THR A 388 4.61 -6.51 -1.30
N LEU A 389 5.06 -5.28 -1.00
CA LEU A 389 5.09 -4.76 0.36
C LEU A 389 3.69 -4.61 0.98
N LEU A 390 2.70 -4.25 0.17
CA LEU A 390 1.30 -4.15 0.59
C LEU A 390 0.64 -5.52 0.75
N TYR A 391 0.95 -6.49 -0.12
CA TYR A 391 0.51 -7.87 0.09
C TYR A 391 1.09 -8.50 1.34
N ASP A 392 2.36 -8.23 1.65
CA ASP A 392 2.98 -8.63 2.93
C ASP A 392 2.17 -8.13 4.13
N LEU A 393 1.72 -6.86 4.12
CA LEU A 393 0.86 -6.32 5.19
C LEU A 393 -0.47 -7.08 5.28
N ILE A 394 -1.14 -7.31 4.15
CA ILE A 394 -2.46 -7.97 4.12
C ILE A 394 -2.36 -9.40 4.63
N VAL A 395 -1.39 -10.18 4.14
CA VAL A 395 -1.20 -11.59 4.53
C VAL A 395 -0.89 -11.70 6.03
N ARG A 396 -0.02 -10.83 6.57
CA ARG A 396 0.25 -10.78 8.02
C ARG A 396 -0.98 -10.41 8.83
N SER A 397 -1.82 -9.49 8.35
CA SER A 397 -3.06 -9.16 9.05
C SER A 397 -4.07 -10.31 9.05
N ALA A 398 -4.15 -11.07 7.96
CA ALA A 398 -5.10 -12.17 7.82
C ALA A 398 -4.70 -13.40 8.67
N PHE A 399 -3.40 -13.74 8.71
CA PHE A 399 -2.92 -14.95 9.39
C PHE A 399 -2.22 -14.71 10.73
N GLY A 400 -2.06 -13.45 11.14
CA GLY A 400 -1.40 -13.06 12.37
C GLY A 400 0.13 -13.00 12.28
N ASN A 401 0.75 -12.61 13.39
CA ASN A 401 2.19 -12.31 13.46
C ASN A 401 3.11 -13.52 13.29
N ASP A 402 2.59 -14.73 13.45
CA ASP A 402 3.36 -15.97 13.27
C ASP A 402 3.62 -16.28 11.78
N THR A 403 2.93 -15.59 10.87
CA THR A 403 3.16 -15.70 9.43
C THR A 403 4.13 -14.61 8.98
N ASP A 404 5.34 -14.99 8.57
CA ASP A 404 6.33 -14.09 7.98
C ASP A 404 6.63 -14.50 6.53
N PRO A 405 5.85 -14.02 5.55
CA PRO A 405 6.01 -14.47 4.18
C PRO A 405 7.29 -13.93 3.55
N THR A 406 8.03 -14.82 2.88
CA THR A 406 9.10 -14.42 1.97
C THR A 406 8.48 -13.94 0.65
N ASN A 407 8.78 -12.71 0.24
CA ASN A 407 8.14 -12.11 -0.93
C ASN A 407 9.00 -12.24 -2.18
N TYR A 408 8.36 -12.57 -3.30
CA TYR A 408 8.99 -12.72 -4.61
C TYR A 408 8.17 -12.05 -5.70
N ILE A 409 8.87 -11.61 -6.75
CA ILE A 409 8.27 -11.19 -8.02
C ILE A 409 8.80 -12.09 -9.13
N LEU A 410 7.89 -12.73 -9.85
CA LEU A 410 8.18 -13.59 -10.99
C LEU A 410 7.99 -12.80 -12.29
N TYR A 411 9.08 -12.43 -12.96
CA TYR A 411 9.04 -11.81 -14.27
C TYR A 411 9.10 -12.87 -15.37
N SER A 412 7.94 -13.31 -15.87
CA SER A 412 7.87 -14.39 -16.87
C SER A 412 8.40 -13.98 -18.26
N SER A 413 8.74 -12.71 -18.46
CA SER A 413 9.44 -12.23 -19.67
C SER A 413 10.96 -12.45 -19.64
N GLN A 414 11.53 -12.76 -18.47
CA GLN A 414 12.96 -12.84 -18.25
C GLN A 414 13.42 -14.30 -18.26
N ASP A 415 14.55 -14.57 -18.94
CA ASP A 415 15.14 -15.91 -18.98
C ASP A 415 16.10 -16.12 -17.79
N GLU A 416 16.87 -15.08 -17.47
CA GLU A 416 17.81 -15.09 -16.36
C GLU A 416 17.18 -14.48 -15.10
N LYS A 417 17.19 -15.25 -14.00
CA LYS A 417 16.63 -14.83 -12.70
C LYS A 417 15.21 -14.26 -12.84
N PRO A 418 14.26 -15.06 -13.37
CA PRO A 418 12.86 -14.64 -13.50
C PRO A 418 12.21 -14.40 -12.14
N LEU A 419 12.50 -15.25 -11.15
CA LEU A 419 12.05 -15.07 -9.77
C LEU A 419 13.05 -14.21 -8.99
N ARG A 420 12.57 -13.11 -8.41
CA ARG A 420 13.40 -12.14 -7.69
C ARG A 420 12.85 -11.88 -6.30
N PHE A 421 13.72 -11.94 -5.31
CA PHE A 421 13.38 -11.64 -3.92
C PHE A 421 13.02 -10.16 -3.74
N ALA A 422 11.95 -9.91 -2.99
CA ALA A 422 11.44 -8.59 -2.65
C ALA A 422 11.49 -8.41 -1.12
N PRO A 423 12.55 -7.80 -0.56
CA PRO A 423 12.67 -7.67 0.88
C PRO A 423 11.60 -6.74 1.46
N ARG A 424 11.13 -7.08 2.66
CA ARG A 424 10.28 -6.18 3.43
C ARG A 424 11.04 -4.94 3.87
N ILE A 425 10.46 -3.77 3.59
CA ILE A 425 10.97 -2.47 4.05
C ILE A 425 9.84 -1.70 4.73
N ARG A 426 9.86 -1.64 6.07
CA ARG A 426 8.77 -1.02 6.86
C ARG A 426 8.54 0.45 6.54
N SER A 427 9.61 1.23 6.31
CA SER A 427 9.47 2.66 5.98
C SER A 427 8.67 2.85 4.68
N GLN A 428 8.90 2.01 3.67
CA GLN A 428 8.14 2.04 2.41
C GLN A 428 6.71 1.49 2.56
N GLN A 429 6.48 0.52 3.45
CA GLN A 429 5.13 0.09 3.81
C GLN A 429 4.32 1.29 4.38
N TYR A 430 4.91 2.07 5.28
CA TYR A 430 4.25 3.25 5.84
C TYR A 430 4.09 4.39 4.82
N GLU A 431 5.04 4.61 3.91
CA GLU A 431 4.85 5.53 2.77
C GLU A 431 3.68 5.11 1.89
N ALA A 432 3.53 3.80 1.61
CA ALA A 432 2.42 3.28 0.83
C ALA A 432 1.06 3.45 1.54
N LEU A 433 0.99 3.26 2.87
CA LEU A 433 -0.22 3.56 3.64
C LEU A 433 -0.57 5.06 3.65
N GLN A 434 0.44 5.92 3.71
CA GLN A 434 0.25 7.37 3.62
C GLN A 434 -0.34 7.76 2.25
N VAL A 435 0.19 7.20 1.15
CA VAL A 435 -0.37 7.37 -0.20
C VAL A 435 -1.79 6.80 -0.27
N ARG A 436 -2.05 5.61 0.29
CA ARG A 436 -3.41 5.03 0.39
C ARG A 436 -4.40 6.01 1.03
N ASN A 437 -4.02 6.71 2.09
CA ASN A 437 -4.88 7.72 2.71
C ASN A 437 -5.19 8.91 1.77
N GLN A 438 -4.23 9.30 0.92
CA GLN A 438 -4.47 10.33 -0.11
C GLN A 438 -5.45 9.85 -1.19
N LEU A 439 -5.40 8.57 -1.56
CA LEU A 439 -6.35 8.01 -2.52
C LEU A 439 -7.77 8.00 -1.95
N VAL A 440 -7.94 7.60 -0.69
CA VAL A 440 -9.25 7.70 -0.02
C VAL A 440 -9.73 9.15 0.08
N ALA A 441 -8.81 10.10 0.27
CA ALA A 441 -9.16 11.53 0.22
C ALA A 441 -9.63 11.99 -1.16
N ILE A 442 -9.02 11.49 -2.24
CA ILE A 442 -9.48 11.74 -3.62
C ILE A 442 -10.89 11.19 -3.80
N GLU A 443 -11.18 9.96 -3.34
CA GLU A 443 -12.52 9.38 -3.38
C GLU A 443 -13.53 10.22 -2.59
N ARG A 444 -13.14 10.71 -1.41
CA ARG A 444 -14.01 11.61 -0.62
C ARG A 444 -14.28 12.92 -1.36
N LEU A 445 -13.26 13.54 -1.95
CA LEU A 445 -13.43 14.77 -2.74
C LEU A 445 -14.37 14.56 -3.94
N LEU A 446 -14.31 13.40 -4.59
CA LEU A 446 -15.25 13.05 -5.65
C LEU A 446 -16.68 12.89 -5.10
N GLY A 447 -16.87 12.16 -4.00
CA GLY A 447 -18.18 11.93 -3.39
C GLY A 447 -18.87 13.22 -2.94
N GLU A 448 -18.09 14.22 -2.54
CA GLU A 448 -18.56 15.55 -2.12
C GLU A 448 -18.94 16.47 -3.30
N LEU A 449 -18.66 16.09 -4.55
CA LEU A 449 -19.02 16.92 -5.71
C LEU A 449 -20.53 17.12 -5.79
N GLY A 450 -20.94 18.39 -5.77
CA GLY A 450 -22.34 18.80 -5.77
C GLY A 450 -22.93 19.02 -4.37
N ASN A 451 -22.13 18.88 -3.30
CA ASN A 451 -22.57 19.24 -1.94
C ASN A 451 -22.75 20.77 -1.83
N PRO A 452 -23.97 21.29 -1.58
CA PRO A 452 -24.20 22.73 -1.53
C PRO A 452 -23.45 23.44 -0.39
N GLU A 453 -23.08 22.74 0.67
CA GLU A 453 -22.31 23.29 1.79
C GLU A 453 -20.84 23.57 1.43
N LYS A 454 -20.34 22.98 0.33
CA LYS A 454 -18.94 23.10 -0.13
C LYS A 454 -18.78 24.10 -1.28
N GLY A 455 -19.76 24.96 -1.51
CA GLY A 455 -19.73 26.01 -2.55
C GLY A 455 -20.44 25.61 -3.85
N GLY A 456 -20.21 26.34 -4.93
CA GLY A 456 -20.84 26.03 -6.22
C GLY A 456 -20.28 24.77 -6.89
N MET A 457 -21.13 23.91 -7.45
CA MET A 457 -20.71 22.64 -8.10
C MET A 457 -19.60 22.83 -9.13
N LEU A 458 -19.70 23.87 -9.97
CA LEU A 458 -18.67 24.15 -10.98
C LEU A 458 -17.33 24.51 -10.33
N GLU A 459 -17.33 25.33 -9.28
CA GLU A 459 -16.14 25.69 -8.52
C GLU A 459 -15.49 24.47 -7.86
N GLN A 460 -16.31 23.59 -7.26
CA GLN A 460 -15.85 22.34 -6.66
C GLN A 460 -15.14 21.46 -7.69
N GLY A 461 -15.76 21.24 -8.86
CA GLY A 461 -15.17 20.44 -9.92
C GLY A 461 -13.93 21.07 -10.52
N LEU A 462 -13.91 22.39 -10.74
CA LEU A 462 -12.70 23.10 -11.22
C LEU A 462 -11.55 23.01 -10.21
N ARG A 463 -11.83 23.06 -8.90
CA ARG A 463 -10.81 22.90 -7.85
C ARG A 463 -10.18 21.50 -7.84
N LEU A 464 -10.97 20.47 -8.14
CA LEU A 464 -10.51 19.08 -8.18
C LEU A 464 -9.86 18.73 -9.53
N PHE A 465 -10.62 18.82 -10.61
CA PHE A 465 -10.18 18.43 -11.96
C PHE A 465 -9.18 19.40 -12.56
N GLY A 466 -9.19 20.68 -12.16
CA GLY A 466 -8.17 21.66 -12.58
C GLY A 466 -6.76 21.33 -12.07
N ARG A 467 -6.61 20.37 -11.15
CA ARG A 467 -5.30 19.82 -10.77
C ARG A 467 -4.75 18.84 -11.81
N LEU A 468 -5.59 18.23 -12.64
CA LEU A 468 -5.20 17.28 -13.68
C LEU A 468 -4.71 18.01 -14.94
N ARG A 469 -3.59 18.73 -14.79
CA ARG A 469 -2.91 19.44 -15.87
C ARG A 469 -1.41 19.23 -15.81
N PRO A 470 -0.69 19.22 -16.95
CA PRO A 470 0.76 19.03 -16.98
C PRO A 470 1.52 20.05 -16.13
N GLY A 471 1.06 21.30 -16.10
CA GLY A 471 1.68 22.37 -15.30
C GLY A 471 1.65 22.15 -13.79
N ALA A 472 0.74 21.30 -13.29
CA ALA A 472 0.73 20.89 -11.87
C ALA A 472 1.80 19.84 -11.55
N PHE A 473 2.35 19.17 -12.57
CA PHE A 473 3.27 18.04 -12.43
C PHE A 473 4.43 18.11 -13.44
N PRO A 474 5.32 19.11 -13.34
CA PRO A 474 6.35 19.40 -14.35
C PRO A 474 7.38 18.25 -14.55
N ASN A 475 7.47 17.33 -13.59
CA ASN A 475 8.40 16.19 -13.65
C ASN A 475 7.82 14.96 -14.36
N LEU A 476 6.49 14.91 -14.59
CA LEU A 476 5.86 13.78 -15.28
C LEU A 476 6.17 13.84 -16.78
N LYS A 477 6.57 12.69 -17.33
CA LYS A 477 6.96 12.55 -18.74
C LYS A 477 6.27 11.36 -19.40
N GLY A 478 6.30 11.33 -20.73
CA GLY A 478 5.85 10.19 -21.53
C GLY A 478 4.33 10.07 -21.60
N PHE A 479 3.79 8.85 -21.43
CA PHE A 479 2.36 8.58 -21.56
C PHE A 479 1.51 9.41 -20.60
N LEU A 480 1.91 9.50 -19.33
CA LEU A 480 1.14 10.21 -18.32
C LEU A 480 1.03 11.72 -18.58
N GLN A 481 2.08 12.33 -19.15
CA GLN A 481 2.02 13.74 -19.58
C GLN A 481 1.01 13.91 -20.71
N ARG A 482 1.04 13.01 -21.71
CA ARG A 482 0.09 13.02 -22.84
C ARG A 482 -1.35 12.84 -22.36
N ASP A 483 -1.56 11.96 -21.39
CA ASP A 483 -2.89 11.69 -20.84
C ASP A 483 -3.42 12.89 -20.04
N LEU A 484 -2.55 13.60 -19.30
CA LEU A 484 -2.89 14.87 -18.66
C LEU A 484 -3.21 15.96 -19.68
N GLU A 485 -2.43 16.09 -20.75
CA GLU A 485 -2.69 17.04 -21.84
C GLU A 485 -4.04 16.76 -22.52
N LEU A 486 -4.36 15.47 -22.73
CA LEU A 486 -5.65 15.05 -23.26
C LEU A 486 -6.79 15.44 -22.32
N PHE A 487 -6.68 15.12 -21.03
CA PHE A 487 -7.70 15.45 -20.05
C PHE A 487 -7.91 16.96 -19.93
N GLU A 488 -6.84 17.74 -19.79
CA GLU A 488 -6.89 19.20 -19.71
C GLU A 488 -7.57 19.80 -20.95
N LYS A 489 -7.18 19.35 -22.15
CA LYS A 489 -7.80 19.80 -23.40
C LYS A 489 -9.28 19.50 -23.46
N VAL A 490 -9.69 18.28 -23.07
CA VAL A 490 -11.08 17.83 -23.15
C VAL A 490 -11.93 18.55 -22.11
N PHE A 491 -11.55 18.50 -20.83
CA PHE A 491 -12.32 19.11 -19.74
C PHE A 491 -12.32 20.65 -19.82
N GLY A 492 -11.18 21.26 -20.14
CA GLY A 492 -11.06 22.71 -20.33
C GLY A 492 -11.76 23.24 -21.58
N GLY A 493 -11.94 22.40 -22.61
CA GLY A 493 -12.66 22.74 -23.83
C GLY A 493 -14.18 22.55 -23.76
N MET A 494 -14.71 21.96 -22.68
CA MET A 494 -16.14 21.82 -22.47
C MET A 494 -16.82 23.17 -22.21
N ASN A 495 -18.04 23.34 -22.71
CA ASN A 495 -18.90 24.43 -22.25
C ASN A 495 -19.36 24.18 -20.81
N GLU A 496 -19.89 25.22 -20.16
CA GLU A 496 -20.29 25.16 -18.75
C GLU A 496 -21.32 24.06 -18.46
N LEU A 497 -22.30 23.85 -19.34
CA LEU A 497 -23.32 22.82 -19.16
C LEU A 497 -22.70 21.42 -19.17
N SER A 498 -21.81 21.15 -20.11
CA SER A 498 -21.09 19.88 -20.19
C SER A 498 -20.18 19.66 -18.99
N GLN A 499 -19.50 20.71 -18.49
CA GLN A 499 -18.70 20.62 -17.26
C GLN A 499 -19.59 20.29 -16.06
N ARG A 500 -20.70 21.00 -15.88
CA ARG A 500 -21.66 20.73 -14.78
C ARG A 500 -22.19 19.30 -14.84
N TYR A 501 -22.55 18.81 -16.04
CA TYR A 501 -23.00 17.43 -16.23
C TYR A 501 -21.91 16.42 -15.83
N PHE A 502 -20.68 16.60 -16.33
CA PHE A 502 -19.55 15.74 -15.99
C PHE A 502 -19.28 15.70 -14.47
N ILE A 503 -19.24 16.86 -13.82
CA ILE A 503 -18.99 16.99 -12.38
C ILE A 503 -20.11 16.33 -11.57
N ALA A 504 -21.37 16.56 -11.94
CA ALA A 504 -22.52 15.95 -11.26
C ALA A 504 -22.49 14.42 -11.38
N PHE A 505 -22.20 13.89 -12.58
CA PHE A 505 -22.18 12.45 -12.82
C PHE A 505 -20.98 11.77 -12.17
N ALA A 506 -19.80 12.40 -12.18
CA ALA A 506 -18.63 11.94 -11.45
C ALA A 506 -18.89 11.84 -9.94
N GLY A 507 -19.54 12.86 -9.36
CA GLY A 507 -19.95 12.84 -7.96
C GLY A 507 -20.98 11.77 -7.65
N PHE A 508 -21.98 11.59 -8.53
CA PHE A 508 -22.98 10.54 -8.38
C PHE A 508 -22.34 9.14 -8.36
N ILE A 509 -21.51 8.81 -9.36
CA ILE A 509 -20.79 7.53 -9.44
C ILE A 509 -19.92 7.32 -8.20
N ALA A 510 -19.20 8.35 -7.75
CA ALA A 510 -18.34 8.23 -6.57
C ALA A 510 -19.14 7.93 -5.29
N ARG A 511 -20.31 8.54 -5.10
CA ARG A 511 -21.21 8.22 -3.99
C ARG A 511 -21.74 6.79 -4.08
N GLU A 512 -22.15 6.32 -5.26
CA GLU A 512 -22.56 4.92 -5.46
C GLU A 512 -21.43 3.94 -5.11
N HIS A 513 -20.19 4.23 -5.52
CA HIS A 513 -19.03 3.43 -5.13
C HIS A 513 -18.78 3.45 -3.62
N GLN A 514 -18.94 4.61 -2.98
CA GLN A 514 -18.81 4.73 -1.52
C GLN A 514 -19.87 3.89 -0.81
N LEU A 515 -21.14 4.01 -1.21
CA LEU A 515 -22.25 3.22 -0.67
C LEU A 515 -22.01 1.72 -0.85
N ALA A 516 -21.58 1.28 -2.03
CA ALA A 516 -21.28 -0.13 -2.27
C ALA A 516 -20.14 -0.67 -1.39
N LYS A 517 -19.19 0.18 -0.99
CA LYS A 517 -18.05 -0.23 -0.15
C LYS A 517 -18.36 -0.21 1.34
N THR A 518 -18.88 0.90 1.85
CA THR A 518 -19.04 1.12 3.29
C THR A 518 -20.50 1.06 3.77
N GLY A 519 -21.45 1.19 2.85
CA GLY A 519 -22.87 1.29 3.19
C GLY A 519 -23.27 2.63 3.80
N GLN A 520 -24.51 2.69 4.30
CA GLN A 520 -25.04 3.78 5.14
C GLN A 520 -25.57 3.19 6.44
N GLN A 521 -25.18 3.76 7.59
CA GLN A 521 -25.74 3.41 8.89
C GLN A 521 -27.14 4.04 9.06
N GLY A 522 -28.17 3.25 9.40
CA GLY A 522 -29.53 3.75 9.62
C GLY A 522 -30.56 2.65 9.92
N VAL A 523 -31.85 3.02 10.00
CA VAL A 523 -32.94 2.03 10.20
C VAL A 523 -33.30 1.31 8.89
N GLU A 524 -33.08 1.96 7.74
CA GLU A 524 -33.14 1.35 6.41
C GLU A 524 -31.71 1.17 5.89
N ASN A 525 -31.04 0.10 6.33
CA ASN A 525 -29.64 -0.16 6.01
C ASN A 525 -29.44 -0.47 4.52
N ILE A 526 -28.64 0.35 3.84
CA ILE A 526 -28.00 -0.03 2.58
C ILE A 526 -26.64 -0.63 2.95
N ASN A 527 -26.56 -1.96 2.95
CA ASN A 527 -25.34 -2.68 3.32
C ASN A 527 -24.31 -2.59 2.18
N GLY A 528 -23.12 -2.08 2.49
CA GLY A 528 -21.94 -2.15 1.64
C GLY A 528 -21.07 -3.36 1.97
N LEU A 529 -19.97 -3.56 1.24
CA LEU A 529 -18.99 -4.64 1.48
C LEU A 529 -18.53 -4.72 2.95
N ALA A 530 -18.36 -3.58 3.62
CA ALA A 530 -17.91 -3.50 5.01
C ALA A 530 -18.84 -4.19 6.03
N SER A 531 -20.13 -4.38 5.69
CA SER A 531 -21.05 -5.21 6.50
C SER A 531 -20.48 -6.61 6.80
N LEU A 532 -19.59 -7.14 5.95
CA LEU A 532 -18.91 -8.42 6.21
C LEU A 532 -18.16 -8.46 7.54
N TRP A 533 -17.70 -7.32 8.07
CA TRP A 533 -17.00 -7.24 9.35
C TRP A 533 -17.57 -6.22 10.34
N LEU A 534 -18.42 -5.29 9.89
CA LEU A 534 -19.08 -4.33 10.77
C LEU A 534 -20.36 -4.90 11.39
N ASP A 535 -21.17 -5.63 10.62
CA ASP A 535 -22.40 -6.23 11.14
C ASP A 535 -22.06 -7.47 11.97
N ASP A 536 -22.72 -7.60 13.11
CA ASP A 536 -22.49 -8.73 14.01
C ASP A 536 -23.05 -10.02 13.41
N PHE A 537 -22.58 -11.18 13.88
CA PHE A 537 -23.02 -12.46 13.32
C PHE A 537 -24.54 -12.67 13.50
N SER A 538 -25.08 -12.30 14.65
CA SER A 538 -26.52 -12.39 14.94
C SER A 538 -27.34 -11.48 14.02
N GLU A 539 -26.88 -10.25 13.77
CA GLU A 539 -27.56 -9.31 12.87
C GLU A 539 -27.63 -9.87 11.45
N LYS A 540 -26.53 -10.44 10.94
CA LYS A 540 -26.50 -11.11 9.63
C LYS A 540 -27.44 -12.30 9.55
N GLN A 541 -27.58 -13.06 10.65
CA GLN A 541 -28.50 -14.19 10.72
C GLN A 541 -29.96 -13.74 10.70
N GLU A 542 -30.30 -12.72 11.48
CA GLU A 542 -31.65 -12.14 11.56
C GLU A 542 -32.07 -11.47 10.25
N SER A 543 -31.12 -10.84 9.56
CA SER A 543 -31.34 -10.22 8.25
C SER A 543 -31.24 -11.20 7.09
N PHE A 544 -31.00 -12.49 7.36
CA PHE A 544 -30.82 -13.56 6.38
C PHE A 544 -29.68 -13.32 5.35
N ASN A 545 -28.69 -12.49 5.69
CA ASN A 545 -27.58 -12.09 4.81
C ASN A 545 -26.34 -12.99 4.95
N ILE A 546 -26.43 -14.12 5.64
CA ILE A 546 -25.37 -15.12 5.73
C ILE A 546 -25.93 -16.55 5.79
N ILE A 547 -25.29 -17.48 5.08
CA ILE A 547 -25.50 -18.92 5.26
C ILE A 547 -24.28 -19.48 5.98
N SER A 548 -24.46 -19.95 7.21
CA SER A 548 -23.35 -20.33 8.10
C SER A 548 -23.42 -21.80 8.53
N HIS A 549 -22.39 -22.27 9.24
CA HIS A 549 -22.31 -23.64 9.78
C HIS A 549 -22.47 -24.73 8.72
N LEU A 550 -22.06 -24.43 7.49
CA LEU A 550 -22.05 -25.37 6.38
C LEU A 550 -20.90 -26.37 6.56
N LYS A 551 -21.15 -27.65 6.23
CA LYS A 551 -20.11 -28.70 6.22
C LYS A 551 -19.81 -29.12 4.79
N LEU A 552 -18.53 -29.22 4.46
CA LEU A 552 -18.08 -29.68 3.15
C LEU A 552 -18.64 -31.08 2.84
N ALA A 553 -19.29 -31.21 1.68
CA ALA A 553 -19.89 -32.45 1.22
C ALA A 553 -19.17 -33.02 0.00
N ALA A 554 -18.76 -32.16 -0.92
CA ALA A 554 -17.91 -32.50 -2.07
C ALA A 554 -17.01 -31.30 -2.41
N ASN A 555 -15.75 -31.58 -2.72
CA ASN A 555 -14.78 -30.59 -3.18
C ASN A 555 -14.33 -30.95 -4.59
N GLN A 556 -14.75 -30.15 -5.56
CA GLN A 556 -14.34 -30.22 -6.97
C GLN A 556 -13.68 -28.89 -7.38
N ALA A 557 -13.09 -28.17 -6.44
CA ALA A 557 -12.51 -26.85 -6.68
C ALA A 557 -11.35 -26.86 -7.69
N GLY A 558 -10.69 -28.01 -7.89
CA GLY A 558 -9.59 -28.18 -8.85
C GLY A 558 -10.04 -28.54 -10.28
N GLU A 559 -11.31 -28.89 -10.47
CA GLU A 559 -11.85 -29.32 -11.76
C GLU A 559 -12.07 -28.14 -12.73
N GLU A 560 -12.30 -28.42 -14.01
CA GLU A 560 -12.57 -27.40 -15.03
C GLU A 560 -13.75 -26.49 -14.64
N GLU A 561 -14.78 -27.07 -14.05
CA GLU A 561 -15.82 -26.34 -13.31
C GLU A 561 -15.53 -26.43 -11.80
N PRO A 562 -15.01 -25.37 -11.16
CA PRO A 562 -14.57 -25.42 -9.76
C PRO A 562 -15.75 -25.35 -8.79
N LEU A 563 -16.42 -26.49 -8.60
CA LEU A 563 -17.61 -26.62 -7.76
C LEU A 563 -17.25 -27.04 -6.33
N VAL A 564 -17.95 -26.48 -5.36
CA VAL A 564 -17.88 -26.90 -3.95
C VAL A 564 -19.29 -27.03 -3.41
N SER A 565 -19.62 -28.22 -2.91
CA SER A 565 -20.94 -28.51 -2.34
C SER A 565 -20.83 -28.66 -0.83
N PHE A 566 -21.78 -28.06 -0.14
CA PHE A 566 -21.90 -28.08 1.30
C PHE A 566 -23.25 -28.67 1.72
N ARG A 567 -23.25 -29.41 2.84
CA ARG A 567 -24.46 -29.80 3.55
C ARG A 567 -24.78 -28.74 4.60
N ARG A 568 -26.06 -28.39 4.71
CA ARG A 568 -26.59 -27.64 5.84
C ARG A 568 -26.54 -28.53 7.09
N THR A 569 -26.30 -27.92 8.25
CA THR A 569 -26.30 -28.61 9.54
C THR A 569 -27.51 -28.19 10.35
N GLU A 570 -27.70 -28.81 11.52
CA GLU A 570 -28.72 -28.39 12.49
C GLU A 570 -28.55 -26.94 12.99
N TRP A 571 -27.36 -26.35 12.79
CA TRP A 571 -27.04 -24.96 13.15
C TRP A 571 -27.18 -23.99 11.97
N THR A 572 -27.40 -24.50 10.76
CA THR A 572 -27.60 -23.64 9.59
C THR A 572 -29.02 -23.10 9.60
N ASN A 573 -29.17 -21.77 9.55
CA ASN A 573 -30.48 -21.13 9.46
C ASN A 573 -31.22 -21.59 8.18
N PRO A 574 -32.48 -22.06 8.30
CA PRO A 574 -33.25 -22.53 7.17
C PRO A 574 -33.56 -21.42 6.17
N LEU A 575 -33.64 -20.16 6.64
CA LEU A 575 -33.93 -19.00 5.81
C LEU A 575 -32.64 -18.27 5.41
N ALA A 576 -32.57 -17.83 4.16
CA ALA A 576 -31.45 -17.10 3.61
C ALA A 576 -31.93 -16.22 2.43
N ASN A 577 -31.46 -14.97 2.33
CA ASN A 577 -31.79 -14.05 1.24
C ASN A 577 -30.87 -14.25 0.01
N PHE A 578 -30.49 -15.50 -0.26
CA PHE A 578 -29.62 -15.87 -1.36
C PHE A 578 -30.40 -16.65 -2.42
N ARG A 579 -30.04 -16.46 -3.68
CA ARG A 579 -30.67 -17.07 -4.85
C ARG A 579 -29.61 -17.71 -5.74
N THR A 580 -30.05 -18.69 -6.53
CA THR A 580 -29.22 -19.21 -7.62
C THR A 580 -28.83 -18.07 -8.57
N GLY A 581 -27.54 -17.98 -8.86
CA GLY A 581 -26.93 -16.92 -9.66
C GLY A 581 -26.32 -15.78 -8.85
N ASP A 582 -26.62 -15.68 -7.56
CA ASP A 582 -26.05 -14.61 -6.73
C ASP A 582 -24.53 -14.79 -6.56
N ILE A 583 -23.84 -13.65 -6.56
CA ILE A 583 -22.40 -13.57 -6.25
C ILE A 583 -22.26 -13.50 -4.74
N ALA A 584 -21.44 -14.38 -4.17
CA ALA A 584 -21.18 -14.46 -2.75
C ALA A 584 -19.68 -14.46 -2.45
N VAL A 585 -19.37 -14.27 -1.17
CA VAL A 585 -18.04 -14.45 -0.60
C VAL A 585 -18.11 -15.63 0.37
N LEU A 586 -17.35 -16.68 0.06
CA LEU A 586 -17.19 -17.86 0.90
C LEU A 586 -15.91 -17.72 1.73
N TYR A 587 -16.00 -18.01 3.03
CA TYR A 587 -14.89 -17.99 3.98
C TYR A 587 -15.18 -18.97 5.13
N PRO A 588 -14.15 -19.49 5.82
CA PRO A 588 -14.34 -20.38 6.96
C PRO A 588 -15.10 -19.68 8.09
N HIS A 589 -15.99 -20.40 8.75
CA HIS A 589 -16.60 -19.92 9.98
C HIS A 589 -15.60 -20.01 11.13
N GLN A 590 -15.45 -18.91 11.90
CA GLN A 590 -14.63 -18.85 13.11
C GLN A 590 -15.41 -18.07 14.18
N ASP A 591 -15.42 -18.60 15.39
CA ASP A 591 -16.09 -17.94 16.52
C ASP A 591 -15.28 -16.75 17.04
N GLY A 592 -15.99 -15.68 17.43
CA GLY A 592 -15.42 -14.57 18.20
C GLY A 592 -14.59 -13.53 17.43
N ARG A 593 -14.42 -13.66 16.10
CA ARG A 593 -13.80 -12.63 15.24
C ARG A 593 -14.44 -12.58 13.85
N PRO A 594 -14.40 -11.43 13.15
CA PRO A 594 -14.86 -11.32 11.76
C PRO A 594 -14.00 -12.18 10.81
N ALA A 595 -14.38 -13.43 10.57
CA ALA A 595 -13.57 -14.40 9.83
C ALA A 595 -13.19 -13.94 8.41
N ALA A 596 -14.00 -13.08 7.78
CA ALA A 596 -13.72 -12.47 6.48
C ALA A 596 -12.43 -11.61 6.46
N LEU A 597 -11.94 -11.15 7.62
CA LEU A 597 -10.69 -10.38 7.75
C LEU A 597 -9.48 -11.25 8.14
N TYR A 598 -9.71 -12.46 8.65
CA TYR A 598 -8.68 -13.34 9.23
C TYR A 598 -8.53 -14.66 8.45
N SER A 599 -8.93 -14.66 7.18
CA SER A 599 -8.82 -15.81 6.30
C SER A 599 -8.75 -15.39 4.84
N GLN A 600 -8.39 -16.32 3.97
CA GLN A 600 -8.62 -16.17 2.54
C GLN A 600 -10.12 -16.15 2.28
N ILE A 601 -10.54 -15.24 1.41
CA ILE A 601 -11.90 -15.21 0.88
C ILE A 601 -11.95 -15.84 -0.51
N PHE A 602 -13.05 -16.52 -0.79
CA PHE A 602 -13.34 -17.09 -2.10
C PHE A 602 -14.55 -16.38 -2.70
N LYS A 603 -14.36 -15.63 -3.77
CA LYS A 603 -15.49 -15.12 -4.56
C LYS A 603 -16.11 -16.29 -5.31
N CYS A 604 -17.41 -16.45 -5.20
CA CYS A 604 -18.14 -17.55 -5.81
C CYS A 604 -19.51 -17.11 -6.33
N THR A 605 -20.14 -17.99 -7.10
CA THR A 605 -21.53 -17.86 -7.54
C THR A 605 -22.32 -19.04 -7.03
N ILE A 606 -23.50 -18.80 -6.46
CA ILE A 606 -24.39 -19.86 -5.99
C ILE A 606 -25.01 -20.55 -7.20
N ILE A 607 -24.79 -21.85 -7.35
CA ILE A 607 -25.31 -22.65 -8.46
C ILE A 607 -26.58 -23.38 -8.04
N GLU A 608 -26.62 -23.84 -6.79
CA GLU A 608 -27.77 -24.54 -6.24
C GLU A 608 -27.91 -24.24 -4.74
N ILE A 609 -29.15 -24.04 -4.30
CA ILE A 609 -29.49 -23.85 -2.90
C ILE A 609 -30.78 -24.63 -2.61
N THR A 610 -30.69 -25.60 -1.71
CA THR A 610 -31.81 -26.43 -1.26
C THR A 610 -31.93 -26.37 0.27
N ASN A 611 -32.89 -27.12 0.84
CA ASN A 611 -33.06 -27.24 2.28
C ASN A 611 -31.95 -28.09 2.93
N GLU A 612 -31.22 -28.87 2.14
CA GLU A 612 -30.20 -29.81 2.60
C GLU A 612 -28.79 -29.38 2.18
N THR A 613 -28.64 -28.72 1.03
CA THR A 613 -27.33 -28.45 0.42
C THR A 613 -27.22 -27.06 -0.20
N VAL A 614 -25.98 -26.58 -0.28
CA VAL A 614 -25.61 -25.37 -1.03
C VAL A 614 -24.41 -25.71 -1.91
N THR A 615 -24.52 -25.48 -3.21
CA THR A 615 -23.42 -25.68 -4.16
C THR A 615 -23.02 -24.34 -4.74
N VAL A 616 -21.72 -24.03 -4.69
CA VAL A 616 -21.14 -22.82 -5.22
C VAL A 616 -20.09 -23.15 -6.28
N ARG A 617 -19.93 -22.25 -7.25
CA ARG A 617 -18.83 -22.26 -8.21
C ARG A 617 -17.83 -21.18 -7.84
N LEU A 618 -16.59 -21.55 -7.58
CA LEU A 618 -15.52 -20.59 -7.31
C LEU A 618 -15.16 -19.83 -8.59
N ARG A 619 -14.66 -18.60 -8.45
CA ARG A 619 -14.19 -17.84 -9.62
C ARG A 619 -12.89 -18.38 -10.22
N SER A 620 -12.07 -19.03 -9.41
CA SER A 620 -10.76 -19.54 -9.77
C SER A 620 -10.62 -20.95 -9.20
N ARG A 621 -9.98 -21.85 -9.96
CA ARG A 621 -9.71 -23.20 -9.47
C ARG A 621 -8.77 -23.16 -8.26
N GLN A 622 -8.96 -24.09 -7.35
CA GLN A 622 -8.14 -24.26 -6.15
C GLN A 622 -7.68 -25.71 -6.09
N PHE A 623 -6.40 -25.91 -5.78
CA PHE A 623 -5.74 -27.22 -5.87
C PHE A 623 -5.36 -27.81 -4.51
N ASN A 624 -5.76 -27.15 -3.43
CA ASN A 624 -5.40 -27.50 -2.05
C ASN A 624 -6.60 -27.68 -1.11
#